data_AF-A0A1B6F864-F1
#
_entry.id   AF-A0A1B6F864-F1
#
_cell.length_a   1.000
_cell.length_b   1.000
_cell.length_c   1.000
_cell.angle_alpha   90.00
_cell.angle_beta   90.00
_cell.angle_gamma   90.00
#
_symmetry.space_group_name_H-M   'P 1'
#
loop_
_entity.id
_entity.type
_entity.pdbx_description
1 polymer ?
#
loop_
_entity_poly.entity_id
_entity_poly.type
_entity_poly.pdbx_seq_one_letter_code
_entity_poly.pdbx_strand_id
1 'polypeptide(L)'
;SAIVVLFFQMKILSLEESHRKLEQTVERLIQLNSNIKSSSLSSSLVEQRRNAHPERDMIVIYNRVPKTGSTSFVNVAYDICKRNMFNVLHLNVTANQHVMSLADQARFVR
;
A
#
# COMPACT_ATOMS: atom_id res chain seq x y z
N SER A 1 55.28 -23.78 -25.16
CA SER A 1 55.29 -22.50 -24.42
C SER A 1 54.38 -21.43 -25.03
N ALA A 2 54.42 -21.14 -26.33
CA ALA A 2 53.61 -20.06 -26.94
C ALA A 2 52.07 -20.27 -26.90
N ILE A 3 51.60 -21.51 -27.08
CA ILE A 3 50.15 -21.83 -27.12
C ILE A 3 49.47 -21.55 -25.77
N VAL A 4 50.15 -21.88 -24.67
CA VAL A 4 49.65 -21.65 -23.30
C VAL A 4 49.55 -20.15 -23.01
N VAL A 5 50.55 -19.36 -23.45
CA VAL A 5 50.51 -17.89 -23.32
C VAL A 5 49.34 -17.32 -24.12
N LEU A 6 49.11 -17.78 -25.34
CA LEU A 6 48.02 -17.31 -26.20
C LEU A 6 46.64 -17.64 -25.61
N PHE A 7 46.50 -18.82 -25.01
CA PHE A 7 45.29 -19.23 -24.30
C PHE A 7 44.97 -18.32 -23.10
N PHE A 8 45.98 -18.00 -22.28
CA PHE A 8 45.78 -17.09 -21.15
C PHE A 8 45.46 -15.67 -21.59
N GLN A 9 46.09 -15.17 -22.66
CA GLN A 9 45.76 -13.86 -23.24
C GLN A 9 44.30 -13.80 -23.72
N MET A 10 43.83 -14.85 -24.41
CA MET A 10 42.42 -14.96 -24.82
C MET A 10 41.46 -15.00 -23.63
N LYS A 11 41.83 -15.70 -22.55
CA LYS A 11 41.01 -15.76 -21.33
C LYS A 11 40.94 -14.41 -20.61
N ILE A 12 42.06 -13.68 -20.52
CA ILE A 12 42.12 -12.35 -19.91
C ILE A 12 41.24 -11.37 -20.70
N LEU A 13 41.36 -11.36 -22.04
CA LEU A 13 40.55 -10.51 -22.91
C LEU A 13 39.04 -10.78 -22.75
N SER A 14 38.64 -12.06 -22.70
CA SER A 14 37.25 -12.44 -22.48
C SER A 14 36.73 -12.03 -21.09
N LEU A 15 37.59 -12.10 -20.08
CA LEU A 15 37.26 -11.69 -18.72
C LEU A 15 37.06 -10.17 -18.63
N GLU A 16 37.93 -9.40 -19.28
CA GLU A 16 37.80 -7.94 -19.36
C GLU A 16 36.54 -7.52 -20.11
N GLU A 17 36.16 -8.21 -21.18
CA GLU A 17 34.93 -7.92 -21.91
C GLU A 17 33.69 -8.16 -21.03
N SER A 18 33.70 -9.26 -20.26
CA SER A 18 32.62 -9.58 -19.33
C SER A 18 32.53 -8.55 -18.19
N HIS A 19 33.68 -8.08 -17.68
CA HIS A 19 33.74 -7.03 -16.67
C HIS A 19 33.13 -5.72 -17.17
N ARG A 20 33.50 -5.29 -18.39
CA ARG A 20 32.95 -4.07 -19.00
C ARG A 20 31.43 -4.14 -19.16
N LYS A 21 30.89 -5.29 -19.58
CA LYS A 21 29.43 -5.48 -19.70
C LYS A 21 28.72 -5.38 -18.35
N LEU A 22 29.34 -5.92 -17.30
CA LEU A 22 28.81 -5.84 -15.95
C LEU A 22 28.80 -4.39 -15.43
N GLU A 23 29.91 -3.66 -15.60
CA GLU A 23 30.02 -2.25 -15.20
C GLU A 23 28.95 -1.39 -15.88
N GLN A 24 28.77 -1.55 -17.20
CA GLN A 24 27.71 -0.84 -17.95
C GLN A 24 26.31 -1.15 -17.42
N THR A 25 26.06 -2.40 -17.04
CA THR A 25 24.76 -2.81 -16.47
C THR A 25 24.54 -2.18 -15.10
N VAL A 26 25.58 -2.15 -14.26
CA VAL A 26 25.53 -1.56 -12.92
C VAL A 26 25.30 -0.05 -13.01
N GLU A 27 26.01 0.66 -13.89
CA GLU A 27 25.82 2.10 -14.12
C GLU A 27 24.38 2.41 -14.54
N ARG A 28 23.83 1.61 -15.47
CA ARG A 28 22.45 1.75 -15.93
C ARG A 28 21.45 1.55 -14.78
N LEU A 29 21.67 0.55 -13.91
CA LEU A 29 20.80 0.32 -12.76
C LEU A 29 20.88 1.46 -11.73
N ILE A 30 22.06 2.02 -11.50
CA ILE A 30 22.23 3.18 -10.60
C ILE A 30 21.44 4.38 -11.13
N GLN A 31 21.50 4.65 -12.44
CA GLN A 31 20.74 5.74 -13.07
C GLN A 31 19.21 5.54 -12.99
N LEU A 32 18.74 4.31 -13.20
CA LEU A 32 17.32 3.99 -13.04
C LEU A 32 16.86 4.16 -11.58
N ASN A 33 17.67 3.73 -10.62
CA ASN A 33 17.37 3.86 -9.19
C ASN A 33 17.35 5.33 -8.73
N SER A 34 18.25 6.19 -9.22
CA SER A 34 18.21 7.63 -8.89
C SER A 34 16.90 8.29 -9.37
N ASN A 35 16.37 7.88 -10.52
CA ASN A 35 15.10 8.39 -11.06
C ASN A 35 13.88 7.88 -10.27
N ILE A 36 13.96 6.67 -9.71
CA ILE A 36 12.91 6.12 -8.83
C ILE A 36 12.92 6.82 -7.46
N LYS A 37 14.09 7.12 -6.90
CA LYS A 37 14.18 7.86 -5.62
C LYS A 37 13.61 9.28 -5.70
N SER A 38 13.85 10.01 -6.78
CA SER A 38 13.33 11.38 -6.94
C SER A 38 11.79 11.42 -7.13
N SER A 39 11.22 10.41 -7.79
CA SER A 39 9.77 10.25 -7.92
C SER A 39 9.11 9.76 -6.62
N SER A 40 9.78 8.90 -5.84
CA SER A 40 9.31 8.44 -4.52
C SER A 40 9.36 9.52 -3.44
N LEU A 41 10.36 10.42 -3.46
CA LEU A 41 10.47 11.53 -2.49
C LEU A 41 9.38 12.58 -2.69
N SER A 42 9.00 12.85 -3.94
CA SER A 42 7.93 13.80 -4.26
C SER A 42 6.54 13.23 -3.97
N SER A 43 6.31 11.93 -4.21
CA SER A 43 5.07 11.25 -3.78
C SER A 43 4.95 11.18 -2.25
N SER A 44 6.05 10.83 -1.55
CA SER A 44 6.05 10.73 -0.09
C SER A 44 5.73 12.05 0.61
N LEU A 45 6.15 13.21 0.09
CA LEU A 45 5.81 14.51 0.69
C LEU A 45 4.35 14.93 0.44
N VAL A 46 3.75 14.50 -0.69
CA VAL A 46 2.33 14.72 -1.00
C VAL A 46 1.45 13.79 -0.15
N GLU A 47 1.84 12.52 0.03
CA GLU A 47 1.19 11.59 0.94
C GLU A 47 1.29 12.06 2.40
N GLN A 48 2.45 12.57 2.82
CA GLN A 48 2.67 13.04 4.20
C GLN A 48 1.85 14.29 4.55
N ARG A 49 1.52 15.15 3.58
CA ARG A 49 0.57 16.27 3.80
C ARG A 49 -0.90 15.83 3.86
N ARG A 50 -1.31 14.80 3.10
CA ARG A 50 -2.64 14.17 3.28
C ARG A 50 -2.76 13.45 4.63
N ASN A 51 -1.67 12.85 5.09
CA ASN A 51 -1.59 12.12 6.36
C ASN A 51 -1.34 13.01 7.58
N ALA A 52 -1.51 14.34 7.49
CA ALA A 52 -1.41 15.21 8.67
C ALA A 52 -2.56 14.99 9.67
N HIS A 53 -3.68 14.43 9.22
CA HIS A 53 -4.80 13.99 10.06
C HIS A 53 -5.36 12.66 9.56
N PRO A 54 -4.67 11.53 9.78
CA PRO A 54 -5.15 10.20 9.36
C PRO A 54 -6.51 9.86 10.01
N GLU A 55 -6.81 10.48 11.15
CA GLU A 55 -8.07 10.38 11.88
C GLU A 55 -9.30 10.87 11.07
N ARG A 56 -9.12 11.83 10.14
CA ARG A 56 -10.26 12.43 9.40
C ARG A 56 -10.82 11.54 8.30
N ASP A 57 -10.03 10.61 7.78
CA ASP A 57 -10.45 9.62 6.78
C ASP A 57 -10.74 8.24 7.41
N MET A 58 -10.83 8.15 8.74
CA MET A 58 -11.07 6.88 9.44
C MET A 58 -12.55 6.50 9.42
N ILE A 59 -12.84 5.26 8.98
CA ILE A 59 -14.18 4.65 9.02
C ILE A 59 -14.14 3.43 9.93
N VAL A 60 -15.03 3.38 10.93
CA VAL A 60 -15.17 2.25 11.85
C VAL A 60 -16.50 1.54 11.60
N ILE A 61 -16.44 0.24 11.32
CA ILE A 61 -17.62 -0.61 11.13
C ILE A 61 -17.85 -1.44 12.40
N TYR A 62 -18.91 -1.10 13.13
CA TYR A 62 -19.34 -1.88 14.29
C TYR A 62 -20.47 -2.83 13.91
N ASN A 63 -20.12 -4.03 13.44
CA ASN A 63 -21.10 -5.10 13.16
C ASN A 63 -21.60 -5.70 14.49
N ARG A 64 -22.59 -5.05 15.08
CA ARG A 64 -23.07 -5.35 16.43
C ARG A 64 -23.65 -6.75 16.55
N VAL A 65 -23.36 -7.42 17.67
CA VAL A 65 -24.02 -8.68 18.06
C VAL A 65 -25.24 -8.38 18.93
N PRO A 66 -26.38 -9.07 18.74
CA PRO A 66 -27.55 -8.92 19.60
C PRO A 66 -27.26 -9.32 21.05
N LYS A 67 -27.89 -8.63 22.01
CA LYS A 67 -27.88 -8.96 23.45
C LYS A 67 -26.50 -8.94 24.14
N THR A 68 -25.50 -8.28 23.56
CA THR A 68 -24.16 -8.12 24.15
C THR A 68 -23.92 -6.75 24.80
N GLY A 69 -24.98 -6.02 25.13
CA GLY A 69 -24.86 -4.61 25.53
C GLY A 69 -24.51 -3.66 24.38
N SER A 70 -24.58 -4.13 23.13
CA SER A 70 -24.29 -3.33 21.93
C SER A 70 -25.14 -2.06 21.81
N THR A 71 -26.38 -2.07 22.32
CA THR A 71 -27.22 -0.86 22.38
C THR A 71 -26.61 0.19 23.30
N SER A 72 -26.14 -0.22 24.49
CA SER A 72 -25.52 0.69 25.46
C SER A 72 -24.25 1.30 24.90
N PHE A 73 -23.43 0.51 24.20
CA PHE A 73 -22.21 1.00 23.56
C PHE A 73 -22.51 2.03 22.45
N VAL A 74 -23.47 1.75 21.57
CA VAL A 74 -23.84 2.67 20.49
C VAL A 74 -24.39 4.01 21.02
N ASN A 75 -25.11 4.00 22.14
CA ASN A 75 -25.58 5.24 22.78
C ASN A 75 -24.40 6.14 23.20
N VAL A 76 -23.33 5.57 23.77
CA VAL A 76 -22.13 6.35 24.11
C VAL A 76 -21.50 6.96 22.87
N ALA A 77 -21.45 6.22 21.75
CA ALA A 77 -20.95 6.76 20.49
C ALA A 77 -21.79 7.95 20.00
N TYR A 78 -23.12 7.90 20.12
CA TYR A 78 -24.00 9.03 19.81
C TYR A 78 -23.79 10.23 20.74
N ASP A 79 -23.52 10.01 22.02
CA ASP A 79 -23.30 11.10 22.99
C ASP A 79 -22.02 11.90 22.67
N ILE A 80 -20.96 11.21 22.21
CA ILE A 80 -19.64 11.83 21.97
C ILE A 80 -19.43 12.29 20.53
N CYS A 81 -20.26 11.86 19.57
CA CYS A 81 -20.02 12.11 18.13
C CYS A 81 -19.94 13.60 17.77
N LYS A 82 -20.83 14.43 18.36
CA LYS A 82 -20.86 15.87 18.12
C LYS A 82 -19.62 16.58 18.66
N ARG A 83 -19.17 16.20 19.86
CA ARG A 83 -17.99 16.81 20.51
C ARG A 83 -16.71 16.42 19.78
N ASN A 84 -16.63 15.18 19.31
CA ASN A 84 -15.44 14.63 18.68
C ASN A 84 -15.45 14.77 17.15
N MET A 85 -16.45 15.46 16.59
CA MET A 85 -16.57 15.78 15.16
C MET A 85 -16.52 14.54 14.25
N PHE A 86 -17.20 13.47 14.64
CA PHE A 86 -17.41 12.30 13.78
C PHE A 86 -18.91 11.99 13.61
N ASN A 87 -19.25 11.21 12.59
CA ASN A 87 -20.63 10.85 12.28
C ASN A 87 -20.93 9.39 12.67
N VAL A 88 -22.13 9.15 13.18
CA VAL A 88 -22.63 7.80 13.51
C VAL A 88 -23.85 7.51 12.66
N LEU A 89 -23.80 6.41 11.90
CA LEU A 89 -24.90 5.94 11.07
C LEU A 89 -25.29 4.53 11.50
N HIS A 90 -26.60 4.26 11.53
CA HIS A 90 -27.13 2.92 11.77
C HIS A 90 -27.57 2.30 10.45
N LEU A 91 -26.98 1.15 10.10
CA LEU A 91 -27.38 0.39 8.93
C LEU A 91 -28.50 -0.59 9.30
N ASN A 92 -29.58 -0.57 8.54
CA ASN A 92 -30.65 -1.56 8.63
C ASN A 92 -30.58 -2.49 7.41
N VAL A 93 -30.68 -3.80 7.65
CA VAL A 93 -30.75 -4.81 6.58
C VAL A 93 -32.17 -5.34 6.53
N THR A 94 -32.71 -5.57 5.33
CA THR A 94 -34.04 -6.15 5.15
C THR A 94 -34.19 -7.44 5.95
N ALA A 95 -35.28 -7.55 6.70
CA ALA A 95 -35.59 -8.66 7.60
C ALA A 95 -34.50 -8.98 8.66
N ASN A 96 -33.61 -8.03 8.97
CA ASN A 96 -32.47 -8.22 9.88
C ASN A 96 -31.58 -9.41 9.49
N GLN A 97 -31.46 -9.68 8.18
CA GLN A 97 -30.57 -10.73 7.69
C GLN A 97 -29.11 -10.38 8.01
N HIS A 98 -28.35 -11.39 8.44
CA HIS A 98 -26.92 -11.24 8.76
C HIS A 98 -26.02 -11.30 7.52
N VAL A 99 -26.58 -11.66 6.35
CA VAL A 99 -25.88 -11.72 5.06
C VAL A 99 -26.64 -10.86 4.07
N MET A 100 -25.92 -10.00 3.37
CA MET A 100 -26.41 -9.25 2.21
C MET A 100 -26.17 -10.08 0.94
N SER A 101 -27.15 -10.15 0.04
CA SER A 101 -26.98 -10.87 -1.23
C SER A 101 -25.94 -10.20 -2.14
N LEU A 102 -25.35 -10.94 -3.08
CA LEU A 102 -24.37 -10.36 -4.01
C LEU A 102 -24.97 -9.24 -4.88
N ALA A 103 -26.25 -9.35 -5.24
CA ALA A 103 -26.96 -8.31 -6.00
C ALA A 103 -27.13 -7.02 -5.18
N ASP A 104 -27.47 -7.16 -3.89
CA ASP A 104 -27.59 -6.00 -2.99
C ASP A 104 -26.22 -5.36 -2.71
N GLN A 105 -25.17 -6.17 -2.56
CA GLN A 105 -23.80 -5.68 -2.43
C GLN A 105 -23.37 -4.86 -3.65
N ALA A 106 -23.63 -5.38 -4.86
CA ALA A 106 -23.32 -4.67 -6.11
C ALA A 106 -24.09 -3.34 -6.24
N ARG A 107 -25.33 -3.30 -5.75
CA ARG A 107 -26.13 -2.07 -5.70
C ARG A 107 -25.62 -1.07 -4.66
N PHE A 108 -25.05 -1.54 -3.54
CA PHE A 108 -24.53 -0.68 -2.49
C PHE A 108 -23.21 0.00 -2.86
N VAL A 109 -22.36 -0.66 -3.66
CA VAL A 109 -21.06 -0.13 -4.10
C VAL A 109 -21.17 0.86 -5.26
N ARG A 110 -22.28 0.77 -6.03
CA ARG A 110 -22.51 1.58 -7.23
C ARG A 110 -23.15 2.94 -6.90
#